data_AF-A0A3B9D2W5-F1
#
_entry.id   AF-A0A3B9D2W5-F1
#
_cell.length_a   1.000
_cell.length_b   1.000
_cell.length_c   1.000
_cell.angle_alpha   90.00
_cell.angle_beta   90.00
_cell.angle_gamma   90.00
#
_symmetry.space_group_name_H-M   'P 1'
#
loop_
_entity.id
_entity.type
_entity.pdbx_description
1 polymer ?
#
loop_
_entity_poly.entity_id
_entity_poly.type
_entity_poly.pdbx_seq_one_letter_code
_entity_poly.pdbx_strand_id
1 'polypeptide(L)'
;TSESPGIRSQSAATLRNLAGTPWSDACVAGLGSLLDDTDGTVRLMAASTLGDFGADAEPQRAALTRLAKTDSTAAAAAQLALHRINTESVSEPPSE
;
A
#
# COMPACT_ATOMS: atom_id res chain seq x y z
N THR A 1 -23.69 -9.50 10.07
CA THR A 1 -22.88 -9.07 8.92
C THR A 1 -21.48 -8.74 9.42
N SER A 2 -20.71 -9.78 9.73
CA SER A 2 -19.31 -9.65 10.14
C SER A 2 -18.46 -10.03 8.95
N GLU A 3 -17.99 -9.05 8.19
CA GLU A 3 -16.96 -9.30 7.19
C GLU A 3 -15.62 -9.46 7.92
N SER A 4 -15.31 -10.72 8.20
CA SER A 4 -14.10 -11.16 8.89
C SER A 4 -12.85 -10.67 8.13
N PRO A 5 -11.86 -10.06 8.82
CA PRO A 5 -10.59 -9.62 8.23
C PRO A 5 -9.85 -10.70 7.44
N GLY A 6 -10.08 -11.98 7.75
CA GLY A 6 -9.48 -13.13 7.08
C GLY A 6 -9.86 -13.31 5.61
N ILE A 7 -11.05 -12.89 5.18
CA ILE A 7 -11.46 -13.04 3.77
C ILE A 7 -10.73 -12.04 2.86
N ARG A 8 -10.39 -10.85 3.38
CA ARG A 8 -9.59 -9.85 2.63
C ARG A 8 -8.13 -10.30 2.47
N SER A 9 -7.52 -10.82 3.54
CA SER A 9 -6.16 -11.38 3.47
C SER A 9 -6.10 -12.56 2.50
N GLN A 10 -7.09 -13.45 2.54
CA GLN A 10 -7.16 -14.57 1.61
C GLN A 10 -7.41 -14.13 0.17
N SER A 11 -8.19 -13.08 -0.07
CA SER A 11 -8.42 -12.50 -1.41
C SER A 11 -7.19 -11.78 -1.96
N ALA A 12 -6.44 -11.06 -1.12
CA ALA A 12 -5.17 -10.46 -1.50
C ALA A 12 -4.12 -11.54 -1.81
N ALA A 13 -4.09 -12.63 -1.02
CA ALA A 13 -3.22 -13.77 -1.26
C ALA A 13 -3.60 -14.57 -2.52
N THR A 14 -4.89 -14.71 -2.83
CA THR A 14 -5.32 -15.35 -4.09
C THR A 14 -5.11 -14.45 -5.31
N LEU A 15 -5.24 -13.12 -5.20
CA LEU A 15 -4.84 -12.19 -6.26
C LEU A 15 -3.31 -12.16 -6.49
N ARG A 16 -2.52 -12.24 -5.42
CA ARG A 16 -1.06 -12.44 -5.45
C ARG A 16 -0.68 -13.71 -6.24
N ASN A 17 -1.51 -14.74 -6.19
CA ASN A 17 -1.27 -16.02 -6.87
C ASN A 17 -1.85 -16.05 -8.30
N LEU A 18 -2.98 -15.38 -8.55
CA LEU A 18 -3.65 -15.35 -9.85
C LEU A 18 -2.90 -14.50 -10.91
N ALA A 19 -2.13 -13.50 -10.46
CA ALA A 19 -1.31 -12.68 -11.35
C ALA A 19 0.00 -13.37 -11.81
N GLY A 20 0.33 -14.58 -11.32
CA GLY A 20 1.49 -15.35 -11.78
C GLY A 20 2.87 -14.75 -11.47
N THR A 21 2.93 -13.54 -10.90
CA THR A 21 4.14 -12.91 -10.37
C THR A 21 3.79 -12.18 -9.07
N PRO A 22 4.67 -12.18 -8.04
CA PRO A 22 4.56 -11.20 -6.96
C PRO A 22 4.46 -9.80 -7.60
N TRP A 23 3.79 -8.84 -6.96
CA TRP A 23 3.76 -7.47 -7.48
C TRP A 23 5.19 -7.06 -7.79
N SER A 24 5.51 -6.90 -9.06
CA SER A 24 6.91 -6.68 -9.43
C SER A 24 7.36 -5.36 -8.81
N ASP A 25 8.64 -5.25 -8.48
CA ASP A 25 9.22 -3.97 -8.01
C ASP A 25 8.89 -2.83 -8.99
N ALA A 26 8.70 -3.15 -10.27
CA ALA A 26 8.23 -2.24 -11.30
C ALA A 26 6.80 -1.71 -11.06
N CYS A 27 5.89 -2.52 -10.53
CA CYS A 27 4.55 -2.10 -10.15
C CYS A 27 4.59 -1.14 -8.95
N VAL A 28 5.38 -1.46 -7.92
CA VAL A 28 5.60 -0.59 -6.75
C VAL A 28 6.22 0.75 -7.18
N ALA A 29 7.22 0.73 -8.06
CA ALA A 29 7.85 1.93 -8.61
C ALA A 29 6.89 2.75 -9.49
N GLY A 30 6.07 2.08 -10.29
CA GLY A 30 5.04 2.73 -11.11
C GLY A 30 4.01 3.47 -10.25
N LEU A 31 3.49 2.80 -9.21
CA LEU A 31 2.59 3.43 -8.23
C LEU A 31 3.27 4.58 -7.48
N GLY A 32 4.55 4.43 -7.14
CA GLY A 32 5.36 5.51 -6.54
C GLY A 32 5.39 6.77 -7.40
N SER A 33 5.49 6.62 -8.72
CA SER A 33 5.48 7.76 -9.65
C SER A 33 4.13 8.46 -9.71
N LEU A 34 3.02 7.71 -9.53
CA LEU A 34 1.66 8.26 -9.49
C LEU A 34 1.34 9.04 -8.22
N LEU A 35 2.19 8.98 -7.19
CA LEU A 35 2.04 9.82 -6.00
C LEU A 35 2.30 11.30 -6.27
N ASP A 36 2.98 11.64 -7.37
CA ASP A 36 3.24 13.01 -7.80
C ASP A 36 2.36 13.42 -9.00
N ASP A 37 1.31 12.64 -9.32
CA ASP A 37 0.39 12.96 -10.43
C ASP A 37 -0.35 14.29 -10.20
N THR A 38 -0.77 14.95 -11.28
CA THR A 38 -1.54 16.20 -11.19
C THR A 38 -2.94 16.02 -10.62
N ASP A 39 -3.56 14.85 -10.83
CA ASP A 39 -4.91 14.53 -10.35
C ASP A 39 -4.86 13.98 -8.92
N GLY A 40 -5.54 14.64 -7.99
CA GLY A 40 -5.60 14.22 -6.58
C GLY A 40 -6.28 12.86 -6.37
N THR A 41 -7.18 12.45 -7.27
CA THR A 41 -7.81 11.14 -7.25
C THR A 41 -6.80 10.05 -7.59
N VAL A 42 -5.93 10.30 -8.59
CA VAL A 42 -4.87 9.37 -8.98
C VAL A 42 -3.88 9.20 -7.83
N ARG A 43 -3.45 10.30 -7.20
CA ARG A 43 -2.57 10.25 -6.02
C ARG A 43 -3.18 9.47 -4.85
N LEU A 44 -4.48 9.69 -4.58
CA LEU A 44 -5.21 8.97 -3.54
C LEU A 44 -5.25 7.45 -3.83
N MET A 45 -5.58 7.07 -5.06
CA MET A 45 -5.63 5.67 -5.48
C MET A 45 -4.25 5.02 -5.36
N ALA A 46 -3.19 5.68 -5.84
CA ALA A 46 -1.83 5.19 -5.74
C ALA A 46 -1.40 4.97 -4.28
N ALA A 47 -1.67 5.94 -3.40
CA ALA A 47 -1.38 5.82 -1.97
C ALA A 47 -2.16 4.66 -1.32
N SER A 48 -3.44 4.50 -1.64
CA SER A 48 -4.25 3.39 -1.13
C SER A 48 -3.71 2.03 -1.58
N THR A 49 -3.38 1.88 -2.86
CA THR A 49 -2.84 0.64 -3.41
C THR A 49 -1.48 0.28 -2.82
N LEU A 50 -0.58 1.26 -2.64
CA LEU A 50 0.68 1.05 -1.93
C LEU A 50 0.44 0.63 -0.48
N GLY A 51 -0.59 1.17 0.18
CA GLY A 51 -1.00 0.72 1.51
C GLY A 51 -1.50 -0.72 1.55
N ASP A 52 -2.17 -1.21 0.50
CA ASP A 52 -2.59 -2.60 0.39
C ASP A 52 -1.42 -3.56 0.17
N PHE A 53 -0.30 -3.06 -0.37
CA PHE A 53 0.95 -3.84 -0.53
C PHE A 53 1.73 -3.97 0.79
N GLY A 54 1.45 -3.13 1.79
CA GLY A 54 2.10 -3.22 3.10
C GLY A 54 3.63 -3.08 2.98
N ALA A 55 4.38 -4.01 3.57
CA ALA A 55 5.85 -3.96 3.59
C ALA A 55 6.50 -3.92 2.19
N ASP A 56 5.85 -4.47 1.16
CA ASP A 56 6.37 -4.44 -0.21
C ASP A 56 6.43 -3.00 -0.78
N ALA A 57 5.65 -2.07 -0.21
CA ALA A 57 5.66 -0.65 -0.57
C ALA A 57 6.72 0.18 0.21
N GLU A 58 7.58 -0.46 1.00
CA GLU A 58 8.68 0.17 1.74
C GLU A 58 9.49 1.18 0.91
N PRO A 59 9.87 0.89 -0.35
CA PRO A 59 10.64 1.85 -1.16
C PRO A 59 9.91 3.19 -1.39
N GLN A 60 8.58 3.21 -1.29
CA GLN A 60 7.75 4.40 -1.51
C GLN A 60 7.42 5.18 -0.23
N ARG A 61 7.93 4.73 0.92
CA ARG A 61 7.69 5.38 2.23
C ARG A 61 8.00 6.89 2.21
N ALA A 62 9.10 7.29 1.59
CA ALA A 62 9.48 8.71 1.51
C ALA A 62 8.47 9.54 0.68
N ALA A 63 8.01 8.99 -0.45
CA ALA A 63 7.02 9.64 -1.32
C ALA A 63 5.66 9.75 -0.61
N LEU A 64 5.21 8.68 0.05
CA LEU A 64 3.98 8.69 0.87
C LEU A 64 4.07 9.71 2.01
N THR A 65 5.24 9.85 2.65
CA THR A 65 5.45 10.84 3.73
C THR A 65 5.36 12.27 3.21
N ARG A 66 5.85 12.55 1.99
CA ARG A 66 5.67 13.87 1.37
C ARG A 66 4.20 14.10 1.05
N LEU A 67 3.56 13.15 0.38
CA LEU A 67 2.15 13.25 -0.03
C LEU A 67 1.23 13.50 1.17
N ALA A 68 1.48 12.82 2.29
CA ALA A 68 0.74 13.02 3.55
C ALA A 68 0.78 14.44 4.11
N LYS A 69 1.80 15.24 3.74
CA LYS A 69 1.99 16.62 4.19
C LYS A 69 1.54 17.65 3.16
N THR A 70 1.65 17.32 1.88
CA THR A 70 1.45 18.29 0.79
C THR A 70 0.07 18.19 0.14
N ASP A 71 -0.63 17.07 0.31
CA ASP A 71 -1.92 16.83 -0.34
C ASP A 71 -3.02 16.50 0.66
N SER A 72 -3.94 17.43 0.86
CA SER A 72 -5.08 17.25 1.77
C SER A 72 -6.06 16.16 1.32
N THR A 73 -6.16 15.88 0.03
CA THR A 73 -7.04 14.85 -0.54
C THR A 73 -6.46 13.45 -0.31
N ALA A 74 -5.18 13.26 -0.60
CA ALA A 74 -4.51 11.97 -0.45
C ALA A 74 -3.88 11.73 0.93
N ALA A 75 -3.89 12.72 1.83
CA ALA A 75 -3.21 12.64 3.12
C ALA A 75 -3.63 11.45 3.98
N ALA A 76 -4.94 11.20 4.10
CA ALA A 76 -5.45 10.10 4.90
C ALA A 76 -5.02 8.73 4.34
N ALA A 77 -5.06 8.57 3.01
CA ALA A 77 -4.61 7.36 2.34
C ALA A 77 -3.10 7.14 2.52
N ALA A 78 -2.30 8.20 2.37
CA ALA A 78 -0.87 8.14 2.55
C ALA A 78 -0.47 7.79 3.99
N GLN A 79 -1.15 8.37 4.99
CA GLN A 79 -0.93 8.03 6.41
C GLN A 79 -1.30 6.58 6.72
N LEU A 80 -2.42 6.10 6.19
CA LEU A 80 -2.82 4.70 6.33
C LEU A 80 -1.81 3.75 5.69
N ALA A 81 -1.30 4.09 4.50
CA ALA A 81 -0.28 3.31 3.81
C ALA A 81 1.01 3.22 4.63
N LEU A 82 1.49 4.35 5.17
CA LEU A 82 2.65 4.39 6.06
C LEU A 82 2.45 3.55 7.33
N HIS A 83 1.26 3.56 7.90
CA HIS A 83 0.93 2.71 9.05
C HIS A 83 1.02 1.23 8.68
N ARG A 84 0.44 0.81 7.56
CA ARG A 84 0.46 -0.58 7.10
C ARG A 84 1.85 -1.08 6.74
N ILE A 85 2.65 -0.24 6.09
CA ILE A 85 4.07 -0.51 5.85
C ILE A 85 4.77 -0.82 7.18
N ASN A 86 4.53 -0.04 8.23
CA ASN A 86 5.11 -0.27 9.56
C ASN A 86 4.57 -1.52 10.26
N THR A 87 3.26 -1.78 10.21
CA THR A 87 2.67 -2.92 10.93
C THR A 87 2.99 -4.25 10.27
N GLU A 88 2.99 -4.29 8.94
CA GLU A 88 3.30 -5.52 8.18
C GLU A 88 4.81 -5.76 8.10
N SER A 89 5.64 -4.71 8.13
CA SER A 89 7.10 -4.86 8.31
C SER A 89 7.45 -5.43 9.69
N VAL A 90 6.57 -5.31 10.69
CA VAL A 90 6.74 -5.87 12.04
C VAL A 90 6.02 -7.22 12.19
N SER A 91 5.22 -7.64 11.21
CA SER A 91 4.52 -8.93 11.23
C SER A 91 5.36 -10.07 10.65
N GLU A 92 6.64 -10.15 11.03
CA GLU A 92 7.28 -11.45 11.19
C GLU A 92 6.74 -12.01 12.52
N PRO A 93 6.12 -13.21 12.55
CA PRO A 93 5.62 -13.77 13.80
C PRO A 93 6.80 -14.03 14.75
N PRO A 94 6.70 -13.74 16.07
CA PRO A 94 7.61 -14.36 17.01
C PRO A 94 7.41 -15.88 16.89
N SER A 95 8.45 -16.56 16.44
CA SER A 95 8.57 -18.01 16.54
C SER A 95 8.70 -18.38 18.02
N GLU A 96 7.63 -18.95 18.59
CA GLU A 96 7.63 -19.77 19.82
C GLU A 96 6.57 -20.86 19.74
#